data_AF-A0A3N0A7B9-F1
#
_entry.id   AF-A0A3N0A7B9-F1
#
_cell.length_a   1.000
_cell.length_b   1.000
_cell.length_c   1.000
_cell.angle_alpha   90.00
_cell.angle_beta   90.00
_cell.angle_gamma   90.00
#
_symmetry.space_group_name_H-M   'P 1'
#
loop_
_entity.id
_entity.type
_entity.pdbx_description
1 polymer ?
#
loop_
_entity_poly.entity_id
_entity_poly.type
_entity_poly.pdbx_seq_one_letter_code
_entity_poly.pdbx_strand_id
1 'polypeptide(L)'
;MNAQIMPAQAESPPDGMLFVRTDGITQTMVKAPLVITGLIVVALAVPMQSSLGSTRALDLILYSDGSAHVTNQLGVDPLEPDLRVDLFGSSVDNLIALGENDFLLSSELDGREAAVSTFGSSIVTIEYDIHDLVSKEGRIWTFALDSHSPYSLLMPPNSIIVGMSATPSNMDLRDDQIMLQLSAGISEINYIFGTAAPAVEPAPDDNYLIALGAALAAATAAGIVVLVKRRPPRAVQPAEPETSMSADTAIEQAPEMREDDKKIVRFISENGGQALESELRKRFLLPRTTMWRAVRRLERQGVIEISKKDQQNLIRLREGSA
;
A
#
# COMPACT_ATOMS: atom_id res chain seq x y z
N MET A 1 -17.57 131.88 -31.39
CA MET A 1 -18.87 131.19 -31.23
C MET A 1 -18.54 129.73 -30.93
N ASN A 2 -18.73 129.21 -29.71
CA ASN A 2 -19.98 128.63 -29.14
C ASN A 2 -20.64 127.64 -30.11
N ALA A 3 -20.98 126.37 -29.82
CA ALA A 3 -21.19 125.56 -28.60
C ALA A 3 -21.02 124.05 -29.01
N GLN A 4 -20.56 123.09 -28.18
CA GLN A 4 -21.36 122.26 -27.23
C GLN A 4 -22.65 121.67 -27.89
N ILE A 5 -23.02 120.37 -27.93
CA ILE A 5 -23.08 119.27 -26.92
C ILE A 5 -23.40 117.89 -27.61
N MET A 6 -22.71 116.80 -27.20
CA MET A 6 -23.04 115.33 -27.09
C MET A 6 -23.84 114.53 -28.18
N PRO A 7 -24.12 113.20 -27.98
CA PRO A 7 -23.23 112.05 -28.20
C PRO A 7 -23.84 111.01 -29.18
N ALA A 8 -23.04 110.09 -29.74
CA ALA A 8 -23.58 108.90 -30.41
C ALA A 8 -22.94 107.64 -29.83
N GLN A 9 -23.79 106.86 -29.16
CA GLN A 9 -23.60 105.46 -28.78
C GLN A 9 -23.48 104.54 -30.02
N ALA A 10 -23.09 103.29 -29.76
CA ALA A 10 -22.95 102.12 -30.64
C ALA A 10 -21.49 101.86 -31.04
N GLU A 11 -20.90 100.67 -30.86
CA GLU A 11 -21.44 99.36 -30.50
C GLU A 11 -20.26 98.47 -30.10
N SER A 12 -20.44 97.64 -29.08
CA SER A 12 -19.50 96.58 -28.69
C SER A 12 -19.34 95.57 -29.84
N PRO A 13 -18.13 95.07 -30.16
CA PRO A 13 -18.00 93.98 -31.11
C PRO A 13 -18.63 92.70 -30.52
N PRO A 14 -19.25 91.86 -31.35
CA PRO A 14 -20.11 90.78 -30.88
C PRO A 14 -19.33 89.75 -30.08
N ASP A 15 -19.96 89.43 -28.95
CA ASP A 15 -19.68 88.33 -28.05
C ASP A 15 -19.65 87.00 -28.80
N GLY A 16 -18.70 86.13 -28.47
CA GLY A 16 -18.70 84.73 -28.92
C GLY A 16 -17.60 84.33 -29.91
N MET A 17 -16.34 84.62 -29.60
CA MET A 17 -15.23 83.78 -30.08
C MET A 17 -14.58 83.11 -28.87
N LEU A 18 -14.98 81.87 -28.60
CA LEU A 18 -14.35 80.99 -27.61
C LEU A 18 -12.93 80.67 -28.10
N PHE A 19 -11.94 81.45 -27.66
CA PHE A 19 -10.54 81.03 -27.71
C PHE A 19 -10.38 79.89 -26.71
N VAL A 20 -10.63 78.66 -27.16
CA VAL A 20 -10.24 77.46 -26.42
C VAL A 20 -8.72 77.47 -26.36
N ARG A 21 -8.16 77.73 -25.18
CA ARG A 21 -6.72 77.66 -24.92
C ARG A 21 -6.28 76.21 -25.13
N THR A 22 -5.78 75.88 -26.32
CA THR A 22 -5.35 74.53 -26.70
C THR A 22 -3.92 74.20 -26.23
N ASP A 23 -3.33 74.98 -25.34
CA ASP A 23 -1.93 74.86 -24.90
C ASP A 23 -1.65 73.59 -24.06
N GLY A 24 -2.68 72.82 -23.69
CA GLY A 24 -2.55 71.56 -22.97
C GLY A 24 -2.99 70.31 -23.74
N ILE A 25 -3.64 70.45 -24.90
CA ILE A 25 -4.34 69.34 -25.56
C ILE A 25 -3.35 68.40 -26.28
N THR A 26 -2.29 68.95 -26.88
CA THR A 26 -1.25 68.13 -27.52
C THR A 26 -0.41 67.35 -26.50
N GLN A 27 -0.19 67.90 -25.30
CA GLN A 27 0.48 67.18 -24.22
C GLN A 27 -0.37 66.04 -23.66
N THR A 28 -1.69 66.20 -23.52
CA THR A 28 -2.58 65.12 -23.06
C THR A 28 -2.76 64.03 -24.12
N MET A 29 -2.79 64.38 -25.42
CA MET A 29 -2.91 63.41 -26.52
C MET A 29 -1.68 62.51 -26.73
N VAL A 30 -0.47 62.92 -26.32
CA VAL A 30 0.74 62.08 -26.38
C VAL A 30 0.95 61.27 -25.10
N LYS A 31 0.60 61.84 -23.94
CA LYS A 31 0.74 61.16 -22.64
C LYS A 31 -0.29 60.04 -22.44
N ALA A 32 -1.52 60.21 -22.94
CA ALA A 32 -2.56 59.20 -22.83
C ALA A 32 -2.20 57.85 -23.49
N PRO A 33 -1.76 57.79 -24.77
CA PRO A 33 -1.34 56.52 -25.38
C PRO A 33 -0.10 55.94 -24.69
N LEU A 34 0.86 56.77 -24.26
CA LEU A 34 2.05 56.31 -23.53
C LEU A 34 1.68 55.63 -22.20
N VAL A 35 0.73 56.21 -21.45
CA VAL A 35 0.23 55.64 -20.19
C VAL A 35 -0.53 54.33 -20.48
N ILE A 36 -1.36 54.29 -21.51
CA ILE A 36 -2.10 53.07 -21.90
C ILE A 36 -1.13 51.97 -22.33
N THR A 37 -0.13 52.27 -23.15
CA THR A 37 0.90 51.28 -23.55
C THR A 37 1.71 50.80 -22.36
N GLY A 38 2.09 51.71 -21.44
CA GLY A 38 2.74 51.34 -20.19
C GLY A 38 1.88 50.41 -19.33
N LEU A 39 0.58 50.66 -19.24
CA LEU A 39 -0.36 49.86 -18.47
C LEU A 39 -0.60 48.48 -19.11
N ILE A 40 -0.62 48.39 -20.44
CA ILE A 40 -0.69 47.12 -21.19
C ILE A 40 0.59 46.29 -20.98
N VAL A 41 1.76 46.92 -21.01
CA VAL A 41 3.04 46.22 -20.77
C VAL A 41 3.11 45.69 -19.33
N VAL A 42 2.59 46.44 -18.35
CA VAL A 42 2.50 45.98 -16.96
C VAL A 42 1.50 44.83 -16.82
N ALA A 43 0.36 44.86 -17.51
CA ALA A 43 -0.62 43.78 -17.49
C ALA A 43 -0.08 42.48 -18.14
N LEU A 44 0.75 42.59 -19.18
CA LEU A 44 1.41 41.45 -19.82
C LEU A 44 2.61 40.91 -19.01
N ALA A 45 3.14 41.69 -18.07
CA ALA A 45 4.26 41.31 -17.22
C ALA A 45 3.83 40.70 -15.87
N VAL A 46 2.53 40.58 -15.62
CA VAL A 46 2.06 39.84 -14.44
C VAL A 46 2.46 38.37 -14.66
N PRO A 47 3.30 37.78 -13.79
CA PRO A 47 3.61 36.36 -13.89
C PRO A 47 2.28 35.62 -13.79
N MET A 48 2.00 34.68 -14.70
CA MET A 48 0.92 33.72 -14.50
C MET A 48 1.20 33.06 -13.16
N GLN A 49 0.41 33.42 -12.14
CA GLN A 49 0.55 32.88 -10.80
C GLN A 49 0.10 31.42 -10.93
N SER A 50 1.06 30.51 -11.08
CA SER A 50 0.78 29.08 -11.08
C SER A 50 0.47 28.69 -9.65
N SER A 51 -0.76 28.21 -9.42
CA SER A 51 -1.12 27.57 -8.16
C SER A 51 -0.22 26.36 -7.97
N LEU A 52 0.54 26.35 -6.88
CA LEU A 52 1.18 25.14 -6.38
C LEU A 52 0.28 24.62 -5.26
N GLY A 53 -0.38 23.49 -5.52
CA GLY A 53 -1.23 22.85 -4.53
C GLY A 53 -0.41 22.42 -3.30
N SER A 54 -0.98 22.54 -2.11
CA SER A 54 -0.35 22.03 -0.89
C SER A 54 -0.70 20.57 -0.69
N THR A 55 0.29 19.68 -0.68
CA THR A 55 0.08 18.26 -0.36
C THR A 55 -0.54 18.08 1.03
N ARG A 56 -1.67 17.39 1.07
CA ARG A 56 -2.39 17.01 2.29
C ARG A 56 -2.13 15.56 2.66
N ALA A 57 -2.17 14.68 1.67
CA ALA A 57 -1.90 13.26 1.84
C ALA A 57 -1.17 12.74 0.60
N LEU A 58 -0.17 11.90 0.83
CA LEU A 58 0.59 11.24 -0.21
C LEU A 58 0.70 9.77 0.16
N ASP A 59 0.13 8.91 -0.67
CA ASP A 59 0.14 7.47 -0.48
C ASP A 59 0.78 6.81 -1.70
N LEU A 60 1.69 5.86 -1.45
CA LEU A 60 2.38 5.09 -2.47
C LEU A 60 2.13 3.61 -2.24
N ILE A 61 1.83 2.90 -3.31
CA ILE A 61 1.68 1.43 -3.30
C ILE A 61 2.72 0.86 -4.24
N LEU A 62 3.65 0.06 -3.71
CA LEU A 62 4.63 -0.65 -4.51
C LEU A 62 4.09 -2.00 -4.96
N TYR A 63 4.24 -2.30 -6.24
CA TYR A 63 3.84 -3.56 -6.83
C TYR A 63 5.01 -4.54 -6.99
N SER A 64 4.67 -5.81 -7.17
CA SER A 64 5.65 -6.89 -7.33
C SER A 64 6.45 -6.82 -8.63
N ASP A 65 6.01 -6.04 -9.61
CA ASP A 65 6.71 -5.79 -10.87
C ASP A 65 7.68 -4.59 -10.77
N GLY A 66 7.71 -3.88 -9.64
CA GLY A 66 8.56 -2.72 -9.39
C GLY A 66 7.96 -1.40 -9.87
N SER A 67 6.72 -1.41 -10.35
CA SER A 67 5.92 -0.19 -10.51
C SER A 67 5.42 0.29 -9.15
N ALA A 68 5.03 1.56 -9.07
CA ALA A 68 4.30 2.11 -7.94
C ALA A 68 3.06 2.85 -8.43
N HIS A 69 1.99 2.77 -7.66
CA HIS A 69 0.86 3.69 -7.78
C HIS A 69 1.07 4.84 -6.80
N VAL A 70 0.87 6.06 -7.26
CA VAL A 70 0.96 7.27 -6.43
C VAL A 70 -0.42 7.92 -6.36
N THR A 71 -0.88 8.17 -5.15
CA THR A 71 -2.08 8.97 -4.87
C THR A 71 -1.67 10.20 -4.10
N ASN A 72 -1.81 11.38 -4.71
CA ASN A 72 -1.46 12.67 -4.10
C ASN A 72 -2.70 13.55 -3.98
N GLN A 73 -3.10 13.85 -2.75
CA GLN A 73 -4.20 14.77 -2.47
C GLN A 73 -3.66 16.17 -2.17
N LEU A 74 -4.09 17.15 -2.95
CA LEU A 74 -3.64 18.53 -2.91
C LEU A 74 -4.77 19.45 -2.47
N GLY A 75 -4.47 20.40 -1.59
CA GLY A 75 -5.33 21.55 -1.32
C GLY A 75 -5.01 22.67 -2.31
N VAL A 76 -6.03 23.22 -2.96
CA VAL A 76 -5.90 24.21 -4.04
C VAL A 76 -6.81 25.40 -3.73
N ASP A 77 -6.43 26.60 -4.20
CA ASP A 77 -7.29 27.78 -4.11
C ASP A 77 -8.43 27.66 -5.16
N PRO A 78 -9.72 27.66 -4.75
CA PRO A 78 -10.85 27.64 -5.67
C PRO A 78 -10.91 28.81 -6.66
N LEU A 79 -10.18 29.91 -6.38
CA LEU A 79 -10.11 31.07 -7.27
C LEU A 79 -9.10 30.88 -8.41
N GLU A 80 -8.25 29.86 -8.33
CA GLU A 80 -7.24 29.55 -9.34
C GLU A 80 -7.73 28.43 -10.26
N PRO A 81 -7.92 28.71 -11.57
CA PRO A 81 -8.53 27.75 -12.50
C PRO A 81 -7.59 26.62 -12.91
N ASP A 82 -6.27 26.82 -12.77
CA ASP A 82 -5.24 25.88 -13.21
C ASP A 82 -4.25 25.61 -12.07
N LEU A 83 -3.91 24.33 -11.92
CA LEU A 83 -2.97 23.81 -10.95
C LEU A 83 -1.80 23.17 -11.68
N ARG A 84 -0.57 23.46 -11.25
CA ARG A 84 0.63 22.78 -11.74
C ARG A 84 1.25 21.94 -10.64
N VAL A 85 1.60 20.70 -10.97
CA VAL A 85 2.10 19.73 -10.00
C VAL A 85 3.30 19.00 -10.56
N ASP A 86 4.40 19.04 -9.81
CA ASP A 86 5.56 18.19 -10.07
C ASP A 86 5.23 16.74 -9.68
N LEU A 87 5.27 15.85 -10.66
CA LEU A 87 5.11 14.42 -10.45
C LEU A 87 6.45 13.78 -10.06
N PHE A 88 6.36 12.70 -9.30
CA PHE A 88 7.51 11.87 -9.02
C PHE A 88 7.93 11.14 -10.30
N GLY A 89 9.22 10.81 -10.40
CA GLY A 89 9.80 10.10 -11.53
C GLY A 89 9.76 10.82 -12.88
N SER A 90 10.15 10.08 -13.90
CA SER A 90 10.39 10.49 -15.28
C SER A 90 9.52 9.75 -16.28
N SER A 91 8.95 8.60 -15.88
CA SER A 91 8.01 7.80 -16.67
C SER A 91 6.70 7.68 -15.91
N VAL A 92 5.73 8.52 -16.27
CA VAL A 92 4.38 8.55 -15.68
C VAL A 92 3.40 7.93 -16.66
N ASP A 93 2.62 6.97 -16.17
CA ASP A 93 1.53 6.33 -16.90
C ASP A 93 0.21 6.49 -16.14
N ASN A 94 -0.92 6.31 -16.84
CA ASN A 94 -2.28 6.31 -16.25
C ASN A 94 -2.59 7.54 -15.38
N LEU A 95 -2.13 8.74 -15.76
CA LEU A 95 -2.42 9.97 -15.03
C LEU A 95 -3.94 10.27 -15.05
N ILE A 96 -4.50 10.39 -13.85
CA ILE A 96 -5.89 10.76 -13.59
C ILE A 96 -5.90 11.89 -12.58
N ALA A 97 -6.66 12.95 -12.86
CA ALA A 97 -6.91 14.04 -11.93
C ALA A 97 -8.40 14.06 -11.55
N LEU A 98 -8.68 14.02 -10.25
CA LEU A 98 -10.01 14.02 -9.69
C LEU A 98 -10.21 15.28 -8.84
N GLY A 99 -11.33 15.96 -9.03
CA GLY A 99 -11.78 17.06 -8.20
C GLY A 99 -12.69 16.59 -7.07
N GLU A 100 -13.51 17.49 -6.57
CA GLU A 100 -14.50 17.17 -5.54
C GLU A 100 -15.56 16.18 -6.07
N ASN A 101 -15.97 15.23 -5.23
CA ASN A 101 -16.94 14.18 -5.57
C ASN A 101 -16.51 13.28 -6.76
N ASP A 102 -15.21 13.00 -6.88
CA ASP A 102 -14.62 12.15 -7.93
C ASP A 102 -14.90 12.65 -9.35
N PHE A 103 -15.11 13.97 -9.51
CA PHE A 103 -15.28 14.58 -10.81
C PHE A 103 -13.96 14.54 -11.58
N LEU A 104 -13.95 13.95 -12.77
CA LEU A 104 -12.76 13.88 -13.61
C LEU A 104 -12.37 15.27 -14.12
N LEU A 105 -11.18 15.72 -13.75
CA LEU A 105 -10.59 16.97 -14.20
C LEU A 105 -9.78 16.74 -15.47
N SER A 106 -9.66 17.79 -16.29
CA SER A 106 -8.77 17.77 -17.44
C SER A 106 -7.33 17.89 -16.96
N SER A 107 -6.45 17.01 -17.43
CA SER A 107 -5.02 17.05 -17.14
C SER A 107 -4.20 16.88 -18.42
N GLU A 108 -3.09 17.61 -18.50
CA GLU A 108 -2.09 17.50 -19.55
C GLU A 108 -0.72 17.28 -18.91
N LEU A 109 0.04 16.31 -19.42
CA LEU A 109 1.36 15.97 -18.93
C LEU A 109 2.44 16.61 -19.82
N ASP A 110 3.27 17.45 -19.23
CA ASP A 110 4.47 18.01 -19.87
C ASP A 110 5.72 17.52 -19.14
N GLY A 111 6.26 16.40 -19.61
CA GLY A 111 7.41 15.75 -19.00
C GLY A 111 7.11 15.24 -17.59
N ARG A 112 7.53 16.00 -16.58
CA ARG A 112 7.32 15.70 -15.15
C ARG A 112 6.29 16.61 -14.48
N GLU A 113 5.81 17.64 -15.18
CA GLU A 113 4.80 18.56 -14.65
C GLU A 113 3.43 18.17 -15.21
N ALA A 114 2.43 18.07 -14.35
CA ALA A 114 1.03 17.93 -14.74
C ALA A 114 0.31 19.28 -14.60
N ALA A 115 -0.30 19.74 -15.69
CA ALA A 115 -1.20 20.88 -15.70
C ALA A 115 -2.65 20.36 -15.58
N VAL A 116 -3.32 20.71 -14.48
CA VAL A 116 -4.68 20.26 -14.16
C VAL A 116 -5.61 21.46 -14.09
N SER A 117 -6.69 21.45 -14.86
CA SER A 117 -7.74 22.47 -14.73
C SER A 117 -8.66 22.12 -13.56
N THR A 118 -8.65 22.95 -12.51
CA THR A 118 -9.28 22.66 -11.21
C THR A 118 -10.79 22.87 -11.22
N PHE A 119 -11.30 23.67 -12.15
CA PHE A 119 -12.71 24.11 -12.23
C PHE A 119 -13.27 24.66 -10.91
N GLY A 120 -12.42 25.28 -10.08
CA GLY A 120 -12.80 25.83 -8.79
C GLY A 120 -12.90 24.80 -7.65
N SER A 121 -12.31 23.60 -7.82
CA SER A 121 -12.20 22.60 -6.76
C SER A 121 -11.24 23.08 -5.67
N SER A 122 -11.59 22.87 -4.39
CA SER A 122 -10.71 23.17 -3.25
C SER A 122 -9.73 22.04 -2.93
N ILE A 123 -10.03 20.84 -3.45
CA ILE A 123 -9.24 19.62 -3.29
C ILE A 123 -9.12 18.95 -4.65
N VAL A 124 -7.91 18.56 -5.00
CA VAL A 124 -7.60 17.79 -6.20
C VAL A 124 -6.82 16.55 -5.79
N THR A 125 -7.25 15.38 -6.23
CA THR A 125 -6.53 14.11 -6.07
C THR A 125 -5.90 13.74 -7.40
N ILE A 126 -4.60 13.52 -7.42
CA ILE A 126 -3.85 13.09 -8.59
C ILE A 126 -3.41 11.65 -8.38
N GLU A 127 -3.76 10.79 -9.32
CA GLU A 127 -3.44 9.37 -9.33
C GLU A 127 -2.64 9.05 -10.59
N TYR A 128 -1.57 8.28 -10.46
CA TYR A 128 -0.76 7.84 -11.60
C TYR A 128 0.12 6.65 -11.23
N ASP A 129 0.62 5.97 -12.25
CA ASP A 129 1.58 4.89 -12.12
C ASP A 129 2.98 5.34 -12.56
N ILE A 130 3.99 4.80 -11.89
CA ILE A 130 5.39 5.13 -12.07
C ILE A 130 6.26 3.88 -12.06
N HIS A 131 7.31 3.84 -12.88
CA HIS A 131 8.14 2.66 -13.08
C HIS A 131 9.61 2.80 -12.68
N ASP A 132 10.04 3.98 -12.23
CA ASP A 132 11.45 4.33 -12.04
C ASP A 132 11.86 4.56 -10.57
N LEU A 133 10.95 4.45 -9.61
CA LEU A 133 11.25 4.58 -8.17
C LEU A 133 12.00 3.37 -7.60
N VAL A 134 12.05 2.24 -8.32
CA VAL A 134 12.61 0.98 -7.84
C VAL A 134 13.77 0.53 -8.73
N SER A 135 14.98 0.52 -8.17
CA SER A 135 16.16 -0.12 -8.79
C SER A 135 16.23 -1.60 -8.41
N LYS A 136 16.63 -2.44 -9.37
CA LYS A 136 16.69 -3.90 -9.21
C LYS A 136 18.12 -4.39 -9.40
N GLU A 137 18.81 -4.68 -8.30
CA GLU A 137 20.18 -5.18 -8.31
C GLU A 137 20.24 -6.62 -7.78
N GLY A 138 20.22 -7.57 -8.73
CA GLY A 138 20.24 -9.00 -8.40
C GLY A 138 18.98 -9.43 -7.66
N ARG A 139 19.12 -9.72 -6.35
CA ARG A 139 17.99 -10.10 -5.48
C ARG A 139 17.46 -8.96 -4.62
N ILE A 140 18.21 -7.86 -4.50
CA ILE A 140 17.86 -6.71 -3.68
C ILE A 140 17.19 -5.67 -4.58
N TRP A 141 16.02 -5.23 -4.14
CA TRP A 141 15.26 -4.17 -4.78
C TRP A 141 15.33 -2.96 -3.87
N THR A 142 15.61 -1.81 -4.45
CA THR A 142 15.82 -0.56 -3.73
C THR A 142 14.78 0.43 -4.19
N PHE A 143 13.83 0.74 -3.31
CA PHE A 143 12.94 1.89 -3.47
C PHE A 143 13.67 3.14 -3.01
N ALA A 144 13.64 4.21 -3.81
CA ALA A 144 14.18 5.51 -3.45
C ALA A 144 13.22 6.63 -3.82
N LEU A 145 12.94 7.53 -2.87
CA LEU A 145 12.07 8.68 -3.08
C LEU A 145 12.56 9.87 -2.25
N ASP A 146 12.66 11.03 -2.90
CA ASP A 146 12.81 12.33 -2.24
C ASP A 146 11.45 13.02 -2.22
N SER A 147 10.80 13.00 -1.05
CA SER A 147 9.46 13.58 -0.87
C SER A 147 9.51 14.87 -0.06
N HIS A 148 8.83 15.92 -0.53
CA HIS A 148 8.69 17.18 0.22
C HIS A 148 7.64 17.12 1.34
N SER A 149 6.83 16.07 1.40
CA SER A 149 5.78 15.87 2.42
C SER A 149 5.88 14.47 3.05
N PRO A 150 5.38 14.28 4.29
CA PRO A 150 5.18 12.96 4.84
C PRO A 150 4.28 12.10 3.93
N TYR A 151 4.52 10.80 3.90
CA TYR A 151 3.79 9.88 3.04
C TYR A 151 3.66 8.49 3.63
N SER A 152 2.67 7.75 3.15
CA SER A 152 2.50 6.32 3.44
C SER A 152 3.06 5.49 2.29
N LEU A 153 3.73 4.38 2.62
CA LEU A 153 4.27 3.44 1.65
C LEU A 153 3.77 2.03 1.96
N LEU A 154 2.96 1.47 1.08
CA LEU A 154 2.57 0.07 1.12
C LEU A 154 3.57 -0.74 0.31
N MET A 155 4.28 -1.64 0.99
CA MET A 155 5.25 -2.51 0.37
C MET A 155 4.58 -3.63 -0.45
N PRO A 156 5.28 -4.19 -1.46
CA PRO A 156 4.73 -5.29 -2.24
C PRO A 156 4.45 -6.53 -1.36
N PRO A 157 3.52 -7.41 -1.77
CA PRO A 157 3.27 -8.64 -1.05
C PRO A 157 4.50 -9.55 -1.03
N ASN A 158 4.69 -10.30 0.06
CA ASN A 158 5.85 -11.18 0.26
C ASN A 158 7.21 -10.45 0.20
N SER A 159 7.26 -9.17 0.56
CA SER A 159 8.51 -8.42 0.68
C SER A 159 9.04 -8.45 2.12
N ILE A 160 10.36 -8.52 2.23
CA ILE A 160 11.10 -8.44 3.50
C ILE A 160 12.05 -7.26 3.39
N ILE A 161 11.91 -6.29 4.30
CA ILE A 161 12.80 -5.14 4.37
C ILE A 161 14.13 -5.58 4.98
N VAL A 162 15.23 -5.40 4.25
CA VAL A 162 16.59 -5.74 4.68
C VAL A 162 17.39 -4.53 5.13
N GLY A 163 16.96 -3.32 4.76
CA GLY A 163 17.57 -2.07 5.22
C GLY A 163 16.73 -0.85 4.83
N MET A 164 16.87 0.23 5.58
CA MET A 164 16.22 1.51 5.33
C MET A 164 17.14 2.66 5.75
N SER A 165 17.17 3.74 4.99
CA SER A 165 17.91 4.96 5.36
C SER A 165 17.09 5.87 6.29
N ALA A 166 15.76 5.88 6.13
CA ALA A 166 14.83 6.66 6.93
C ALA A 166 14.04 5.76 7.88
N THR A 167 14.00 6.13 9.16
CA THR A 167 13.19 5.43 10.16
C THR A 167 11.72 5.86 10.03
N PRO A 168 10.78 4.92 9.85
CA PRO A 168 9.37 5.25 9.78
C PRO A 168 8.83 5.73 11.14
N SER A 169 7.87 6.66 11.10
CA SER A 169 7.13 7.09 12.29
C SER A 169 6.16 6.01 12.77
N ASN A 170 5.69 5.16 11.85
CA ASN A 170 4.82 4.02 12.13
C ASN A 170 5.08 2.89 11.12
N MET A 171 4.98 1.65 11.59
CA MET A 171 5.01 0.44 10.79
C MET A 171 3.82 -0.43 11.20
N ASP A 172 2.99 -0.80 10.23
CA ASP A 172 1.81 -1.63 10.41
C ASP A 172 1.82 -2.79 9.42
N LEU A 173 1.08 -3.86 9.73
CA LEU A 173 0.89 -5.01 8.85
C LEU A 173 -0.56 -5.04 8.41
N ARG A 174 -0.82 -4.73 7.13
CA ARG A 174 -2.15 -4.73 6.53
C ARG A 174 -2.23 -5.77 5.43
N ASP A 175 -3.10 -6.76 5.63
CA ASP A 175 -3.31 -7.85 4.67
C ASP A 175 -2.00 -8.55 4.24
N ASP A 176 -1.12 -8.81 5.22
CA ASP A 176 0.20 -9.45 5.02
C ASP A 176 1.20 -8.59 4.22
N GLN A 177 0.93 -7.29 4.07
CA GLN A 177 1.82 -6.30 3.49
C GLN A 177 2.28 -5.31 4.57
N ILE A 178 3.53 -4.87 4.47
CA ILE A 178 4.11 -3.89 5.38
C ILE A 178 3.68 -2.50 4.91
N MET A 179 3.00 -1.75 5.78
CA MET A 179 2.69 -0.34 5.59
C MET A 179 3.65 0.50 6.44
N LEU A 180 4.30 1.48 5.82
CA LEU A 180 5.24 2.39 6.46
C LEU A 180 4.71 3.81 6.41
N GLN A 181 4.85 4.56 7.49
CA GLN A 181 4.65 6.01 7.48
C GLN A 181 6.00 6.70 7.58
N LEU A 182 6.36 7.48 6.56
CA LEU A 182 7.67 8.10 6.41
C LEU A 182 7.53 9.62 6.46
N SER A 183 8.56 10.28 6.98
CA SER A 183 8.64 11.75 7.02
C SER A 183 9.12 12.30 5.67
N ALA A 184 8.99 13.61 5.48
CA ALA A 184 9.58 14.28 4.33
C ALA A 184 11.12 14.13 4.31
N GLY A 185 11.69 14.09 3.11
CA GLY A 185 13.11 13.94 2.83
C GLY A 185 13.41 12.73 1.93
N ILE A 186 14.71 12.48 1.77
CA ILE A 186 15.23 11.35 0.99
C ILE A 186 15.06 10.07 1.81
N SER A 187 14.42 9.09 1.20
CA SER A 187 14.22 7.76 1.74
C SER A 187 14.75 6.71 0.77
N GLU A 188 15.39 5.70 1.32
CA GLU A 188 15.82 4.51 0.59
C GLU A 188 15.43 3.28 1.40
N ILE A 189 14.76 2.33 0.75
CA ILE A 189 14.30 1.09 1.38
C ILE A 189 14.77 -0.07 0.50
N ASN A 190 15.63 -0.89 1.09
CA ASN A 190 16.13 -2.11 0.48
C ASN A 190 15.27 -3.28 0.95
N TYR A 191 14.76 -4.04 0.00
CA TYR A 191 13.90 -5.20 0.26
C TYR A 191 14.20 -6.35 -0.69
N ILE A 192 13.77 -7.53 -0.28
CA ILE A 192 13.84 -8.76 -1.08
C ILE A 192 12.47 -9.43 -1.07
N PHE A 193 12.16 -10.18 -2.13
CA PHE A 193 11.00 -11.07 -2.11
C PHE A 193 11.37 -12.37 -1.39
N GLY A 194 10.60 -12.72 -0.36
CA GLY A 194 10.83 -13.90 0.46
C GLY A 194 9.53 -14.42 1.07
N THR A 195 9.51 -15.71 1.41
CA THR A 195 8.39 -16.30 2.12
C THR A 195 8.57 -16.08 3.63
N ALA A 196 7.68 -15.29 4.22
CA ALA A 196 7.47 -15.03 5.66
C ALA A 196 8.01 -13.70 6.23
N ALA A 197 7.08 -12.98 6.86
CA ALA A 197 7.18 -11.71 7.57
C ALA A 197 8.28 -11.64 8.64
N PRO A 198 8.74 -10.43 9.03
CA PRO A 198 9.62 -10.26 10.17
C PRO A 198 8.94 -10.76 11.45
N ALA A 199 9.57 -11.71 12.13
CA ALA A 199 9.23 -12.03 13.51
C ALA A 199 9.58 -10.82 14.38
N VAL A 200 8.58 -10.02 14.75
CA VAL A 200 8.73 -9.09 15.86
C VAL A 200 8.84 -9.97 17.12
N GLU A 201 10.07 -10.22 17.56
CA GLU A 201 10.31 -10.84 18.86
C GLU A 201 9.69 -9.93 19.93
N PRO A 202 8.72 -10.40 20.73
CA PRO A 202 8.29 -9.66 21.90
C PRO A 202 9.49 -9.57 22.85
N ALA A 203 9.78 -8.36 23.33
CA ALA A 203 10.85 -8.11 24.29
C ALA A 203 10.75 -9.09 25.47
N PRO A 204 11.87 -9.65 25.96
CA PRO A 204 11.83 -10.65 27.01
C PRO A 204 11.39 -10.01 28.32
N ASP A 205 10.23 -10.45 28.83
CA ASP A 205 9.82 -10.18 30.20
C ASP A 205 10.80 -10.85 31.18
N ASP A 206 11.15 -10.13 32.25
CA ASP A 206 12.14 -10.49 33.29
C ASP A 206 11.88 -11.85 34.00
N ASN A 207 10.75 -12.50 33.72
CA ASN A 207 10.31 -13.73 34.35
C ASN A 207 10.89 -15.02 33.71
N TYR A 208 11.67 -14.91 32.62
CA TYR A 208 12.22 -16.08 31.91
C TYR A 208 13.38 -16.78 32.65
N LEU A 209 14.10 -16.08 33.54
CA LEU A 209 15.23 -16.64 34.29
C LEU A 209 14.81 -17.59 35.43
N ILE A 210 13.60 -17.43 35.97
CA ILE A 210 13.09 -18.29 37.05
C ILE A 210 12.58 -19.62 36.48
N ALA A 211 12.06 -19.63 35.25
CA ALA A 211 11.61 -20.85 34.58
C ALA A 211 12.77 -21.76 34.12
N LEU A 212 13.95 -21.19 33.85
CA LEU A 212 15.13 -21.95 33.43
C LEU A 212 15.84 -22.68 34.59
N GLY A 213 15.64 -22.23 35.84
CA GLY A 213 16.24 -22.83 37.04
C GLY A 213 15.59 -24.12 37.53
N ALA A 214 14.33 -24.41 37.16
CA ALA A 214 13.60 -25.59 37.64
C ALA A 214 13.76 -26.84 36.75
N ALA A 215 14.23 -26.68 35.50
CA ALA A 215 14.36 -27.78 34.55
C ALA A 215 15.68 -28.58 34.69
N LEU A 216 16.69 -28.06 35.41
CA LEU A 216 18.02 -28.70 35.52
C LEU A 216 18.19 -29.63 36.73
N ALA A 217 17.21 -29.73 37.64
CA ALA A 217 17.31 -30.59 38.83
C ALA A 217 16.69 -31.99 38.67
N ALA A 218 15.95 -32.26 37.58
CA ALA A 218 15.30 -33.57 37.36
C ALA A 218 16.13 -34.58 36.55
N ALA A 219 17.24 -34.15 35.94
CA ALA A 219 18.02 -34.98 35.01
C ALA A 219 19.12 -35.84 35.66
N THR A 220 19.36 -35.75 36.97
CA THR A 220 20.46 -36.48 37.64
C THR A 220 20.04 -37.74 38.40
N ALA A 221 18.75 -37.98 38.64
CA ALA A 221 18.29 -39.15 39.41
C ALA A 221 17.94 -40.40 38.57
N ALA A 222 17.60 -40.25 37.28
CA ALA A 222 17.16 -41.39 36.44
C ALA A 222 18.32 -42.17 35.80
N GLY A 223 19.53 -41.61 35.76
CA GLY A 223 20.67 -42.17 35.01
C GLY A 223 21.42 -43.33 35.69
N ILE A 224 21.17 -43.63 36.97
CA ILE A 224 22.00 -44.59 37.74
C ILE A 224 21.36 -45.99 37.86
N VAL A 225 20.05 -46.16 37.64
CA VAL A 225 19.38 -47.44 37.98
C VAL A 225 19.35 -48.48 36.83
N VAL A 226 19.56 -48.10 35.57
CA VAL A 226 19.29 -49.01 34.43
C VAL A 226 20.51 -49.85 33.97
N LEU A 227 21.71 -49.67 34.52
CA LEU A 227 22.92 -50.35 34.01
C LEU A 227 23.34 -51.65 34.73
N VAL A 228 22.51 -52.27 35.58
CA VAL A 228 22.89 -53.53 36.25
C VAL A 228 21.76 -54.56 36.27
N LYS A 229 21.52 -55.25 35.15
CA LYS A 229 21.25 -56.71 35.14
C LYS A 229 21.07 -57.26 33.71
N ARG A 230 22.09 -57.95 33.22
CA ARG A 230 21.99 -58.94 32.13
C ARG A 230 21.83 -60.33 32.72
N ARG A 231 20.85 -61.12 32.25
CA ARG A 231 20.92 -62.58 32.00
C ARG A 231 19.74 -63.06 31.10
N PRO A 232 19.99 -63.91 30.07
CA PRO A 232 18.99 -64.80 29.41
C PRO A 232 18.99 -66.20 30.12
N PRO A 233 18.24 -67.28 29.76
CA PRO A 233 17.61 -67.62 28.47
C PRO A 233 16.27 -68.43 28.46
N ARG A 234 15.74 -68.63 27.24
CA ARG A 234 15.11 -69.85 26.63
C ARG A 234 13.65 -70.28 26.91
N ALA A 235 12.95 -70.47 25.76
CA ALA A 235 11.91 -71.44 25.36
C ALA A 235 10.58 -71.40 26.11
N VAL A 236 9.43 -71.29 25.43
CA VAL A 236 8.79 -72.33 24.61
C VAL A 236 8.04 -71.72 23.40
N GLN A 237 8.30 -72.27 22.20
CA GLN A 237 7.56 -72.14 20.93
C GLN A 237 6.35 -73.12 20.95
N PRO A 238 5.60 -73.48 19.88
CA PRO A 238 5.57 -73.02 18.47
C PRO A 238 4.15 -72.94 17.83
N ALA A 239 4.00 -72.19 16.72
CA ALA A 239 3.30 -72.62 15.48
C ALA A 239 3.28 -71.48 14.42
N GLU A 240 4.06 -71.66 13.35
CA GLU A 240 3.91 -71.07 12.00
C GLU A 240 2.72 -71.73 11.24
N PRO A 241 2.31 -71.34 10.00
CA PRO A 241 2.90 -70.37 9.06
C PRO A 241 1.93 -69.33 8.45
N GLU A 242 2.54 -68.28 7.88
CA GLU A 242 2.20 -67.57 6.63
C GLU A 242 0.73 -67.30 6.25
N THR A 243 0.38 -66.05 5.96
CA THR A 243 -0.02 -65.57 4.61
C THR A 243 -0.47 -64.10 4.70
N SER A 244 0.03 -63.32 3.75
CA SER A 244 -0.46 -62.01 3.32
C SER A 244 -1.99 -61.88 3.28
N MET A 245 -2.49 -60.65 3.32
CA MET A 245 -3.89 -60.21 3.11
C MET A 245 -4.67 -59.93 4.40
N SER A 246 -4.67 -58.66 4.82
CA SER A 246 -5.93 -57.89 4.89
C SER A 246 -5.62 -56.40 5.08
N ALA A 247 -4.82 -55.83 4.18
CA ALA A 247 -4.72 -54.37 4.01
C ALA A 247 -5.71 -53.87 2.93
N ASP A 248 -6.55 -54.77 2.40
CA ASP A 248 -7.43 -54.49 1.26
C ASP A 248 -8.92 -54.38 1.63
N THR A 249 -9.35 -54.77 2.85
CA THR A 249 -10.79 -54.80 3.17
C THR A 249 -11.39 -53.47 3.66
N ALA A 250 -10.60 -52.41 3.83
CA ALA A 250 -11.12 -51.06 4.09
C ALA A 250 -11.21 -50.18 2.82
N ILE A 251 -10.85 -50.70 1.65
CA ILE A 251 -10.73 -49.93 0.40
C ILE A 251 -11.87 -50.24 -0.60
N GLU A 252 -12.68 -51.29 -0.38
CA GLU A 252 -13.68 -51.75 -1.38
C GLU A 252 -15.13 -51.29 -1.16
N GLN A 253 -15.45 -50.49 -0.14
CA GLN A 253 -16.84 -50.02 0.08
C GLN A 253 -17.10 -48.54 -0.24
N ALA A 254 -16.25 -47.89 -1.05
CA ALA A 254 -16.60 -46.63 -1.72
C ALA A 254 -15.76 -46.42 -2.99
N PRO A 255 -16.26 -46.74 -4.20
CA PRO A 255 -15.51 -46.60 -5.45
C PRO A 255 -15.25 -45.14 -5.89
N GLU A 256 -15.56 -44.13 -5.06
CA GLU A 256 -15.42 -42.70 -5.39
C GLU A 256 -14.51 -41.91 -4.42
N MET A 257 -13.41 -42.51 -3.93
CA MET A 257 -12.44 -41.75 -3.14
C MET A 257 -11.21 -41.38 -3.96
N ARG A 258 -10.87 -40.08 -4.00
CA ARG A 258 -9.69 -39.57 -4.72
C ARG A 258 -8.40 -40.13 -4.13
N GLU A 259 -7.36 -40.22 -4.95
CA GLU A 259 -6.02 -40.67 -4.50
C GLU A 259 -5.47 -39.84 -3.34
N ASP A 260 -5.74 -38.52 -3.34
CA ASP A 260 -5.32 -37.62 -2.26
C ASP A 260 -6.05 -37.90 -0.94
N ASP A 261 -7.33 -38.29 -1.01
CA ASP A 261 -8.15 -38.59 0.17
C ASP A 261 -7.71 -39.90 0.83
N LYS A 262 -7.32 -40.90 0.03
CA LYS A 262 -6.76 -42.17 0.52
C LYS A 262 -5.47 -41.95 1.33
N LYS A 263 -4.62 -41.01 0.88
CA LYS A 263 -3.38 -40.66 1.59
C LYS A 263 -3.67 -40.02 2.94
N ILE A 264 -4.70 -39.17 3.03
CA ILE A 264 -5.12 -38.53 4.28
C ILE A 264 -5.63 -39.58 5.28
N VAL A 265 -6.50 -40.50 4.84
CA VAL A 265 -7.04 -41.57 5.69
C VAL A 265 -5.93 -42.48 6.20
N ARG A 266 -5.01 -42.89 5.31
CA ARG A 266 -3.84 -43.69 5.69
C ARG A 266 -3.00 -42.98 6.75
N PHE A 267 -2.73 -41.70 6.57
CA PHE A 267 -1.97 -40.93 7.56
C PHE A 267 -2.68 -40.82 8.92
N ILE A 268 -4.01 -40.68 8.94
CA ILE A 268 -4.77 -40.67 10.20
C ILE A 268 -4.73 -42.05 10.88
N SER A 269 -4.79 -43.14 10.10
CA SER A 269 -4.65 -44.50 10.65
C SER A 269 -3.26 -44.79 11.22
N GLU A 270 -2.19 -44.31 10.56
CA GLU A 270 -0.80 -44.47 11.03
C GLU A 270 -0.54 -43.68 12.34
N ASN A 271 -1.29 -42.60 12.59
CA ASN A 271 -1.18 -41.79 13.82
C ASN A 271 -2.15 -42.22 14.93
N GLY A 272 -2.62 -43.48 14.92
CA GLY A 272 -3.49 -44.01 15.97
C GLY A 272 -4.95 -43.58 15.84
N GLY A 273 -5.41 -43.28 14.63
CA GLY A 273 -6.83 -43.02 14.32
C GLY A 273 -7.29 -41.58 14.55
N GLN A 274 -6.39 -40.66 14.91
CA GLN A 274 -6.69 -39.25 15.13
C GLN A 274 -5.54 -38.35 14.67
N ALA A 275 -5.86 -37.17 14.14
CA ALA A 275 -4.87 -36.17 13.71
C ALA A 275 -5.44 -34.75 13.84
N LEU A 276 -4.58 -33.76 14.07
CA LEU A 276 -4.98 -32.35 14.00
C LEU A 276 -4.99 -31.87 12.54
N GLU A 277 -5.90 -30.95 12.20
CA GLU A 277 -5.90 -30.31 10.88
C GLU A 277 -4.55 -29.62 10.58
N SER A 278 -3.93 -29.04 11.61
CA SER A 278 -2.60 -28.41 11.51
C SER A 278 -1.50 -29.41 11.18
N GLU A 279 -1.58 -30.66 11.64
CA GLU A 279 -0.64 -31.75 11.34
C GLU A 279 -0.83 -32.25 9.91
N LEU A 280 -2.08 -32.45 9.48
CA LEU A 280 -2.38 -32.78 8.09
C LEU A 280 -1.84 -31.70 7.14
N ARG A 281 -2.01 -30.43 7.50
CA ARG A 281 -1.51 -29.29 6.70
C ARG A 281 0.01 -29.33 6.55
N LYS A 282 0.72 -29.61 7.64
CA LYS A 282 2.19 -29.74 7.65
C LYS A 282 2.65 -30.94 6.81
N ARG A 283 1.97 -32.09 6.90
CA ARG A 283 2.35 -33.31 6.18
C ARG A 283 2.14 -33.22 4.67
N PHE A 284 1.02 -32.65 4.24
CA PHE A 284 0.63 -32.60 2.84
C PHE A 284 0.97 -31.27 2.15
N LEU A 285 1.47 -30.28 2.89
CA LEU A 285 1.84 -28.94 2.39
C LEU A 285 0.69 -28.26 1.60
N LEU A 286 -0.55 -28.57 1.96
CA LEU A 286 -1.74 -28.02 1.29
C LEU A 286 -2.20 -26.72 1.96
N PRO A 287 -2.75 -25.74 1.22
CA PRO A 287 -3.39 -24.57 1.81
C PRO A 287 -4.56 -24.94 2.74
N ARG A 288 -4.87 -24.08 3.73
CA ARG A 288 -5.93 -24.32 4.73
C ARG A 288 -7.30 -24.59 4.10
N THR A 289 -7.69 -23.83 3.09
CA THR A 289 -8.97 -23.98 2.39
C THR A 289 -9.05 -25.31 1.63
N THR A 290 -7.95 -25.74 1.00
CA THR A 290 -7.86 -27.01 0.27
C THR A 290 -7.90 -28.21 1.22
N MET A 291 -7.15 -28.17 2.32
CA MET A 291 -7.19 -29.21 3.37
C MET A 291 -8.58 -29.29 3.99
N TRP A 292 -9.19 -28.15 4.33
CA TRP A 292 -10.54 -28.10 4.90
C TRP A 292 -11.59 -28.69 3.95
N ARG A 293 -11.47 -28.46 2.63
CA ARG A 293 -12.35 -29.08 1.63
C ARG A 293 -12.19 -30.59 1.56
N ALA A 294 -10.97 -31.11 1.69
CA ALA A 294 -10.70 -32.56 1.73
C ALA A 294 -11.28 -33.19 3.00
N VAL A 295 -11.06 -32.56 4.15
CA VAL A 295 -11.61 -32.99 5.45
C VAL A 295 -13.15 -32.96 5.44
N ARG A 296 -13.78 -31.86 5.00
CA ARG A 296 -15.25 -31.79 4.86
C ARG A 296 -15.81 -32.78 3.83
N ARG A 297 -15.03 -33.23 2.86
CA ARG A 297 -15.45 -34.27 1.91
C ARG A 297 -15.40 -35.65 2.57
N LEU A 298 -14.32 -35.98 3.27
CA LEU A 298 -14.19 -37.23 4.02
C LEU A 298 -15.25 -37.36 5.13
N GLU A 299 -15.61 -36.24 5.78
CA GLU A 299 -16.69 -36.20 6.77
C GLU A 299 -18.06 -36.50 6.12
N ARG A 300 -18.35 -35.90 4.96
CA ARG A 300 -19.58 -36.19 4.19
C ARG A 300 -19.66 -37.64 3.71
N GLN A 301 -18.52 -38.26 3.42
CA GLN A 301 -18.42 -39.68 3.09
C GLN A 301 -18.50 -40.59 4.31
N GLY A 302 -18.60 -40.03 5.52
CA GLY A 302 -18.75 -40.78 6.77
C GLY A 302 -17.46 -41.46 7.25
N VAL A 303 -16.31 -41.11 6.67
CA VAL A 303 -15.00 -41.73 6.96
C VAL A 303 -14.36 -41.13 8.22
N ILE A 304 -14.59 -39.83 8.46
CA ILE A 304 -14.00 -39.09 9.58
C ILE A 304 -15.04 -38.29 10.35
N GLU A 305 -14.71 -37.95 11.59
CA GLU A 305 -15.45 -37.07 12.48
C GLU A 305 -14.58 -35.88 12.90
N ILE A 306 -15.18 -34.68 12.92
CA ILE A 306 -14.50 -33.44 13.30
C ILE A 306 -14.98 -33.02 14.69
N SER A 307 -14.02 -32.87 15.61
CA SER A 307 -14.26 -32.34 16.96
C SER A 307 -13.37 -31.12 17.21
N LYS A 308 -13.77 -30.21 18.09
CA LYS A 308 -12.94 -29.06 18.48
C LYS A 308 -12.14 -29.40 19.73
N LYS A 309 -10.81 -29.29 19.67
CA LYS A 309 -9.90 -29.43 20.80
C LYS A 309 -8.90 -28.28 20.77
N ASP A 310 -8.79 -27.53 21.87
CA ASP A 310 -7.81 -26.44 22.04
C ASP A 310 -7.79 -25.42 20.88
N GLN A 311 -8.98 -24.93 20.48
CA GLN A 311 -9.20 -24.01 19.35
C GLN A 311 -8.82 -24.56 17.96
N GLN A 312 -8.48 -25.85 17.86
CA GLN A 312 -8.14 -26.53 16.61
C GLN A 312 -9.15 -27.64 16.29
N ASN A 313 -9.26 -27.97 15.00
CA ASN A 313 -10.08 -29.07 14.54
C ASN A 313 -9.29 -30.38 14.68
N LEU A 314 -9.77 -31.26 15.55
CA LEU A 314 -9.29 -32.63 15.74
C LEU A 314 -10.12 -33.56 14.88
N ILE A 315 -9.45 -34.30 14.01
CA ILE A 315 -10.03 -35.22 13.05
C ILE A 315 -9.82 -36.63 13.56
N ARG A 316 -10.90 -37.42 13.64
CA ARG A 316 -10.86 -38.82 14.06
C ARG A 316 -11.45 -39.72 12.99
N LEU A 317 -10.93 -40.93 12.83
CA LEU A 317 -11.59 -41.95 12.01
C LEU A 317 -12.83 -42.45 12.74
N ARG A 318 -13.93 -42.67 12.00
CA ARG A 318 -15.14 -43.26 12.57
C ARG A 318 -14.93 -44.75 12.77
N GLU A 319 -15.06 -45.24 14.00
CA GLU A 319 -15.08 -46.67 14.31
C GLU A 319 -16.36 -47.29 13.71
N GLY A 320 -16.23 -48.08 12.65
CA GLY A 320 -17.37 -48.69 11.96
C GLY A 320 -17.20 -48.92 10.44
N SER A 321 -16.00 -48.75 9.89
CA SER A 321 -15.66 -49.17 8.52
C SER A 321 -14.53 -50.22 8.57
N ALA A 322 -14.86 -51.36 9.16
CA ALA A 322 -14.07 -52.59 9.18
C ALA A 322 -14.86 -53.70 8.48
#